data_AF-A0A1I0TVF5-F1
#
_entry.id   AF-A0A1I0TVF5-F1
#
_cell.length_a   1.000
_cell.length_b   1.000
_cell.length_c   1.000
_cell.angle_alpha   90.00
_cell.angle_beta   90.00
_cell.angle_gamma   90.00
#
_symmetry.space_group_name_H-M   'P 1'
#
loop_
_entity.id
_entity.type
_entity.pdbx_description
1 polymer ?
#
loop_
_entity_poly.entity_id
_entity_poly.type
_entity_poly.pdbx_seq_one_letter_code
_entity_poly.pdbx_strand_id
1 'polypeptide(L)'
;LDPAFRSTASIFVNQDAYNWLDTLQDNNGQFLLQPSLESPSGRQLFGLPVVIVSNKVMPSRVDSGTGAEFAPIIVGDLEEGVVLFDRQQTEIMSSDVAMDAFQTDVTLWRAIERMEVKMRDNEAFVFGEVQLPQ
;
A
#
# COMPACT_ATOMS: atom_id res chain seq x y z
N LEU A 1 13.52 -4.22 -11.86
CA LEU A 1 13.04 -2.87 -12.18
C LEU A 1 13.90 -2.32 -13.30
N ASP A 2 13.29 -1.99 -14.43
CA ASP A 2 14.01 -1.31 -15.52
C ASP A 2 14.55 0.03 -15.00
N PRO A 3 15.82 0.41 -15.29
CA PRO A 3 16.37 1.72 -14.97
C PRO A 3 15.47 2.90 -15.37
N ALA A 4 14.63 2.76 -16.40
CA ALA A 4 13.71 3.79 -16.85
C ALA A 4 12.69 4.23 -15.77
N PHE A 5 12.25 3.31 -14.91
CA PHE A 5 11.30 3.61 -13.83
C PHE A 5 11.98 4.06 -12.53
N ARG A 6 13.32 3.99 -12.45
CA ARG A 6 14.05 4.25 -11.20
C ARG A 6 13.91 5.69 -10.71
N SER A 7 13.72 6.65 -11.61
CA SER A 7 13.60 8.07 -11.26
C SER A 7 12.30 8.42 -10.52
N THR A 8 11.23 7.68 -10.77
CA THR A 8 9.89 7.89 -10.18
C THR A 8 9.48 6.77 -9.23
N ALA A 9 10.27 5.70 -9.16
CA ALA A 9 10.00 4.58 -8.28
C ALA A 9 10.01 4.98 -6.80
N SER A 10 9.11 4.36 -6.06
CA SER A 10 9.03 4.42 -4.60
C SER A 10 9.05 3.01 -4.03
N ILE A 11 9.48 2.90 -2.77
CA ILE A 11 9.49 1.64 -2.03
C ILE A 11 8.32 1.66 -1.05
N PHE A 12 7.34 0.78 -1.24
CA PHE A 12 6.20 0.63 -0.35
C PHE A 12 6.43 -0.55 0.56
N VAL A 13 6.32 -0.31 1.86
CA VAL A 13 6.53 -1.31 2.91
C VAL A 13 5.41 -1.22 3.93
N ASN A 14 5.07 -2.34 4.54
CA ASN A 14 4.20 -2.32 5.71
C ASN A 14 4.99 -1.88 6.96
N GLN A 15 4.31 -1.72 8.10
CA GLN A 15 4.94 -1.25 9.33
C GLN A 15 5.97 -2.25 9.85
N ASP A 16 5.71 -3.55 9.69
CA ASP A 16 6.61 -4.60 10.18
C ASP A 16 7.89 -4.68 9.35
N ALA A 17 7.79 -4.64 8.02
CA ALA A 17 8.93 -4.54 7.12
C ALA A 17 9.74 -3.27 7.38
N TYR A 18 9.08 -2.14 7.63
CA TYR A 18 9.77 -0.89 7.93
C TYR A 18 10.57 -0.99 9.24
N ASN A 19 9.99 -1.55 10.30
CA ASN A 19 10.67 -1.76 11.57
C ASN A 19 11.88 -2.68 11.41
N TRP A 20 11.72 -3.77 10.64
CA TRP A 20 12.83 -4.67 10.34
C TRP A 20 13.94 -3.97 9.54
N LEU A 21 13.59 -3.21 8.50
CA LEU A 21 14.55 -2.45 7.68
C LEU A 21 15.33 -1.41 8.50
N ASP A 22 14.72 -0.82 9.53
CA ASP A 22 15.40 0.14 10.42
C ASP A 22 16.47 -0.52 11.29
N THR A 23 16.36 -1.81 11.56
CA THR A 23 17.39 -2.55 12.33
C THR A 23 18.61 -2.95 11.51
N LEU A 24 18.51 -2.91 10.17
CA LEU A 24 19.58 -3.38 9.29
C LEU A 24 20.71 -2.35 9.16
N GLN A 25 21.92 -2.84 9.39
CA GLN A 25 23.17 -2.09 9.26
C GLN A 25 24.07 -2.79 8.24
N ASP A 26 24.87 -2.01 7.51
CA ASP A 26 25.93 -2.54 6.67
C ASP A 26 27.11 -3.05 7.53
N ASN A 27 28.08 -3.71 6.88
CA ASN A 27 29.30 -4.19 7.57
C ASN A 27 30.15 -3.04 8.15
N ASN A 28 29.86 -1.79 7.82
CA ASN A 28 30.52 -0.59 8.31
C ASN A 28 29.75 0.07 9.47
N GLY A 29 28.64 -0.52 9.93
CA GLY A 29 27.80 0.01 11.01
C GLY A 29 26.89 1.18 10.60
N GLN A 30 26.69 1.41 9.31
CA GLN A 30 25.77 2.41 8.77
C GLN A 30 24.39 1.80 8.54
N PHE A 31 23.35 2.47 9.01
CA PHE A 31 21.96 2.07 8.76
C PHE A 31 21.63 2.14 7.26
N LEU A 32 20.89 1.14 6.77
CA LEU A 32 20.44 1.11 5.38
C LEU A 32 19.42 2.22 5.07
N LEU A 33 18.56 2.54 6.04
CA LEU A 33 17.62 3.65 5.95
C LEU A 33 18.33 4.97 6.25
N GLN A 34 18.46 5.80 5.22
CA GLN A 34 19.08 7.11 5.32
C GLN A 34 18.00 8.19 5.53
N PRO A 35 18.28 9.25 6.30
CA PRO A 35 17.35 10.37 6.42
C PRO A 35 17.24 11.13 5.09
N SER A 36 16.03 11.56 4.74
CA SER A 36 15.74 12.33 3.54
C SER A 36 14.65 13.37 3.82
N LEU A 37 14.82 14.59 3.29
CA LEU A 37 13.82 15.66 3.38
C LEU A 37 12.70 15.52 2.33
N GLU A 38 12.92 14.69 1.30
CA GLU A 38 11.99 14.52 0.19
C GLU A 38 11.03 13.34 0.39
N SER A 39 11.39 12.41 1.28
CA SER A 39 10.57 11.22 1.56
C SER A 39 9.41 11.54 2.50
N PRO A 40 8.18 11.06 2.22
CA PRO A 40 7.03 11.19 3.13
C PRO A 40 7.26 10.56 4.51
N SER A 41 8.06 9.50 4.59
CA SER A 41 8.46 8.86 5.86
C SER A 41 9.65 9.54 6.53
N GLY A 42 10.27 10.52 5.86
CA GLY A 42 11.54 11.13 6.26
C GLY A 42 12.75 10.22 6.06
N ARG A 43 12.58 9.02 5.47
CA ARG A 43 13.66 8.06 5.21
C ARG A 43 13.65 7.54 3.77
N GLN A 44 14.84 7.28 3.25
CA GLN A 44 15.07 6.73 1.92
C GLN A 44 15.92 5.47 1.99
N LEU A 45 15.74 4.58 1.02
CA LEU A 45 16.53 3.36 0.87
C LEU A 45 17.11 3.35 -0.55
N PHE A 46 18.44 3.28 -0.67
CA PHE A 46 19.16 3.32 -1.96
C PHE A 46 18.81 4.53 -2.86
N GLY A 47 18.50 5.68 -2.24
CA GLY A 47 18.11 6.91 -2.95
C GLY A 47 16.65 6.92 -3.44
N LEU A 48 15.84 5.93 -3.06
CA LEU A 48 14.41 5.89 -3.34
C LEU A 48 13.61 6.23 -2.08
N PRO A 49 12.52 7.01 -2.19
CA PRO A 49 11.66 7.33 -1.06
C PRO A 49 10.94 6.07 -0.56
N VAL A 50 10.82 5.95 0.76
CA VAL A 50 10.11 4.85 1.42
C VAL A 50 8.73 5.34 1.88
N VAL A 51 7.68 4.64 1.47
CA VAL A 51 6.29 4.92 1.86
C VAL A 51 5.82 3.80 2.79
N ILE A 52 5.37 4.19 3.97
CA ILE A 52 4.86 3.25 4.99
C ILE A 52 3.35 3.10 4.80
N VAL A 53 2.92 1.86 4.61
CA VAL A 53 1.52 1.47 4.50
C VAL A 53 1.11 0.75 5.79
N SER A 54 -0.12 0.96 6.25
CA SER A 54 -0.62 0.26 7.44
C SER A 54 -0.75 -1.24 7.20
N ASN A 55 -0.44 -2.05 8.21
CA ASN A 55 -0.62 -3.51 8.18
C ASN A 55 -2.07 -3.94 7.89
N LYS A 56 -3.06 -3.06 8.08
CA LYS A 56 -4.46 -3.31 7.70
C LYS A 56 -4.65 -3.39 6.18
N VAL A 57 -3.90 -2.58 5.44
CA VAL A 57 -3.99 -2.49 3.97
C VAL A 57 -3.01 -3.47 3.33
N MET A 58 -1.83 -3.64 3.94
CA MET A 58 -0.77 -4.51 3.45
C MET A 58 -0.31 -5.45 4.58
N PRO A 59 -0.99 -6.59 4.79
CA PRO A 59 -0.72 -7.49 5.90
C PRO A 59 0.54 -8.33 5.67
N SER A 60 1.27 -8.60 6.75
CA SER A 60 2.32 -9.63 6.78
C SER A 60 1.67 -11.01 6.65
N ARG A 61 2.25 -11.89 5.84
CA ARG A 61 1.80 -13.27 5.65
C ARG A 61 2.49 -14.16 6.65
N VAL A 62 1.73 -14.90 7.46
CA VAL A 62 2.28 -15.94 8.34
C VAL A 62 2.18 -17.29 7.63
N ASP A 63 3.30 -17.98 7.45
CA ASP A 63 3.30 -19.33 6.91
C ASP A 63 2.74 -20.31 7.94
N SER A 64 1.65 -20.98 7.59
CA SER A 64 0.94 -21.92 8.45
C SER A 64 1.75 -23.17 8.80
N GLY A 65 2.78 -23.50 8.02
CA GLY A 65 3.63 -24.67 8.26
C GLY A 65 4.82 -24.40 9.19
N THR A 66 5.41 -23.21 9.13
CA THR A 66 6.67 -22.88 9.82
C THR A 66 6.52 -21.80 10.90
N GLY A 67 5.40 -21.07 10.92
CA GLY A 67 5.20 -19.90 11.79
C GLY A 67 6.03 -18.68 11.37
N ALA A 68 6.76 -18.76 10.26
CA ALA A 68 7.56 -17.66 9.76
C ALA A 68 6.66 -16.54 9.22
N GLU A 69 6.98 -15.31 9.63
CA GLU A 69 6.28 -14.11 9.17
C GLU A 69 7.00 -13.51 7.97
N PHE A 70 6.25 -13.24 6.91
CA PHE A 70 6.72 -12.66 5.66
C PHE A 70 6.12 -11.27 5.49
N ALA A 71 6.95 -10.24 5.52
CA ALA A 71 6.53 -8.88 5.33
C ALA A 71 6.66 -8.48 3.83
N PRO A 72 5.61 -7.94 3.21
CA PRO A 72 5.63 -7.54 1.81
C PRO A 72 6.42 -6.23 1.59
N ILE A 73 7.14 -6.18 0.48
CA ILE A 73 7.87 -5.02 -0.02
C ILE A 73 7.56 -4.87 -1.51
N ILE A 74 7.06 -3.69 -1.91
CA ILE A 74 6.81 -3.36 -3.31
C ILE A 74 7.80 -2.28 -3.73
N VAL A 75 8.49 -2.51 -4.84
CA VAL A 75 9.44 -1.54 -5.40
C VAL A 75 9.05 -1.22 -6.83
N GLY A 76 8.79 0.05 -7.11
CA GLY A 76 8.52 0.49 -8.48
C GLY A 76 7.68 1.76 -8.54
N ASP A 77 7.21 2.05 -9.74
CA ASP A 77 6.30 3.15 -10.02
C ASP A 77 4.86 2.64 -10.05
N LEU A 78 4.12 2.88 -8.96
CA LEU A 78 2.72 2.49 -8.88
C LEU A 78 1.80 3.44 -9.64
N GLU A 79 2.21 4.68 -9.91
CA GLU A 79 1.41 5.64 -10.68
C GLU A 79 1.34 5.22 -12.16
N GLU A 80 2.44 4.72 -12.71
CA GLU A 80 2.46 4.16 -14.06
C GLU A 80 1.95 2.70 -14.11
N GLY A 81 2.11 1.94 -13.01
CA GLY A 81 1.73 0.53 -12.96
C GLY A 81 0.23 0.26 -12.83
N VAL A 82 -0.51 1.09 -12.07
CA VAL A 82 -1.92 0.85 -11.74
C VAL A 82 -2.76 2.10 -12.00
N VAL A 83 -3.88 1.93 -12.71
CA VAL A 83 -4.82 3.02 -12.98
C VAL A 83 -6.13 2.77 -12.23
N LEU A 84 -6.52 3.75 -11.42
CA LEU A 84 -7.84 3.83 -10.81
C LEU A 84 -8.76 4.66 -11.73
N PHE A 85 -9.77 4.00 -12.29
CA PHE A 85 -10.84 4.66 -13.00
C PHE A 85 -11.96 4.99 -12.01
N ASP A 86 -12.11 6.28 -11.72
CA ASP A 86 -13.23 6.81 -10.97
C ASP A 86 -14.14 7.63 -11.89
N ARG A 87 -15.44 7.37 -11.81
CA ARG A 87 -16.47 8.15 -12.53
C ARG A 87 -16.90 9.42 -11.79
N GLN A 88 -16.18 9.81 -10.73
CA GLN A 88 -16.31 11.07 -9.95
C GLN A 88 -17.73 11.39 -9.46
N GLN A 89 -18.63 10.41 -9.45
CA GLN A 89 -20.03 10.62 -9.14
C GLN A 89 -20.45 9.65 -8.04
N THR A 90 -20.24 10.06 -6.79
CA THR A 90 -20.88 9.44 -5.63
C THR A 90 -22.37 9.76 -5.68
N GLU A 91 -23.20 8.75 -5.91
CA GLU A 91 -24.66 8.90 -5.94
C GLU A 91 -25.22 8.67 -4.53
N ILE A 92 -25.67 9.75 -3.89
CA ILE A 92 -26.31 9.69 -2.57
C ILE A 92 -27.82 9.84 -2.74
N MET A 93 -28.59 8.88 -2.23
CA MET A 93 -30.04 8.94 -2.20
C MET A 93 -30.57 8.60 -0.81
N SER A 94 -31.54 9.37 -0.33
CA SER A 94 -32.30 9.07 0.88
C SER A 94 -33.72 8.64 0.52
N SER A 95 -34.28 7.69 1.25
CA SER A 95 -35.67 7.26 1.10
C SER A 95 -36.27 6.88 2.44
N ASP A 96 -37.46 7.40 2.70
CA ASP A 96 -38.35 7.08 3.84
C ASP A 96 -39.38 5.99 3.47
N VAL A 97 -39.61 5.76 2.18
CA VAL A 97 -40.52 4.73 1.65
C VAL A 97 -39.83 3.46 1.13
N ALA A 98 -38.51 3.34 1.24
CA ALA A 98 -37.77 2.19 0.71
C ALA A 98 -37.78 1.04 1.71
N MET A 99 -38.14 -0.17 1.24
CA MET A 99 -38.12 -1.39 2.05
C MET A 99 -38.96 -1.28 3.34
N ASP A 100 -38.40 -1.62 4.50
CA ASP A 100 -39.05 -1.57 5.80
C ASP A 100 -39.01 -0.18 6.45
N ALA A 101 -38.34 0.79 5.82
CA ALA A 101 -38.19 2.16 6.32
C ALA A 101 -39.53 2.80 6.71
N PHE A 102 -40.56 2.54 5.91
CA PHE A 102 -41.92 3.02 6.13
C PHE A 102 -42.62 2.38 7.33
N GLN A 103 -42.31 1.11 7.64
CA GLN A 103 -42.93 0.39 8.74
C GLN A 103 -42.25 0.65 10.08
N THR A 104 -40.96 0.99 10.04
CA THR A 104 -40.14 1.22 11.24
C THR A 104 -39.84 2.69 11.51
N ASP A 105 -40.46 3.61 10.79
CA ASP A 105 -40.27 5.06 10.93
C ASP A 105 -38.79 5.50 10.85
N VAL A 106 -38.03 4.98 9.88
CA VAL A 106 -36.62 5.34 9.66
C VAL A 106 -36.39 5.91 8.26
N THR A 107 -35.33 6.72 8.09
CA THR A 107 -34.86 7.16 6.77
C THR A 107 -33.62 6.36 6.39
N LEU A 108 -33.68 5.66 5.26
CA LEU A 108 -32.53 4.93 4.73
C LEU A 108 -31.73 5.83 3.79
N TRP A 109 -30.40 5.73 3.89
CA TRP A 109 -29.46 6.45 3.06
C TRP A 109 -28.62 5.44 2.28
N ARG A 110 -28.44 5.67 0.99
CA ARG A 110 -27.61 4.87 0.10
C ARG A 110 -26.59 5.77 -0.57
N ALA A 111 -25.32 5.38 -0.50
CA ALA A 111 -24.25 5.93 -1.32
C ALA A 111 -23.74 4.85 -2.28
N ILE A 112 -23.67 5.16 -3.57
CA ILE A 112 -23.08 4.28 -4.59
C ILE A 112 -21.87 4.98 -5.19
N GLU A 113 -20.73 4.29 -5.16
CA GLU A 113 -19.52 4.67 -5.88
C GLU A 113 -19.21 3.61 -6.93
N ARG A 114 -18.74 4.05 -8.09
CA ARG A 114 -18.37 3.16 -9.20
C ARG A 114 -16.92 3.41 -9.56
N MET A 115 -16.07 2.52 -9.06
CA MET A 115 -14.63 2.56 -9.28
C MET A 115 -14.18 1.24 -9.91
N GLU A 116 -13.21 1.32 -10.81
CA GLU A 116 -12.54 0.15 -11.38
C GLU A 116 -11.02 0.33 -11.31
N VAL A 117 -10.29 -0.72 -10.98
CA VAL A 117 -8.83 -0.73 -10.96
C VAL A 117 -8.33 -1.63 -12.08
N LYS A 118 -7.41 -1.13 -12.90
CA LYS A 118 -6.73 -1.92 -13.94
C LYS A 118 -5.22 -1.79 -13.81
N MET A 119 -4.55 -2.88 -14.13
CA MET A 119 -3.11 -2.90 -14.37
C MET A 119 -2.84 -2.24 -15.72
N ARG A 120 -1.98 -1.22 -15.74
CA ARG A 120 -1.53 -0.55 -16.97
C ARG A 120 -0.20 -1.15 -17.44
N ASP A 121 0.75 -1.29 -16.53
CA ASP A 121 2.06 -1.89 -16.80
C ASP A 121 2.49 -2.80 -15.64
N ASN A 122 2.75 -4.06 -15.95
CA ASN A 122 3.17 -5.07 -14.96
C ASN A 122 4.69 -5.05 -14.72
N GLU A 123 5.47 -4.40 -15.57
CA GLU A 123 6.94 -4.29 -15.42
C GLU A 123 7.33 -3.05 -14.59
N ALA A 124 6.39 -2.14 -14.37
CA ALA A 124 6.57 -0.91 -13.60
C ALA A 124 6.83 -1.15 -12.11
N PHE A 125 6.41 -2.31 -11.56
CA PHE A 125 6.66 -2.65 -10.16
C PHE A 125 7.03 -4.12 -9.95
N VAL A 126 7.76 -4.37 -8.87
CA VAL A 126 8.15 -5.70 -8.43
C VAL A 126 7.67 -5.90 -7.01
N PHE A 127 6.98 -7.02 -6.80
CA PHE A 127 6.58 -7.50 -5.48
C PHE A 127 7.62 -8.47 -4.95
N GLY A 128 8.06 -8.26 -3.71
CA GLY A 128 8.88 -9.18 -2.96
C GLY A 128 8.32 -9.39 -1.55
N GLU A 129 8.67 -10.49 -0.93
CA GLU A 129 8.40 -10.76 0.48
C GLU A 129 9.72 -10.99 1.19
N VAL A 130 9.82 -10.49 2.43
CA VAL A 130 10.97 -10.75 3.28
C VAL A 130 10.55 -11.50 4.53
N GLN A 131 11.30 -12.55 4.86
CA GLN A 131 11.09 -13.29 6.10
C GLN A 131 11.61 -12.45 7.27
N LEU A 132 10.74 -12.15 8.22
CA LEU A 132 11.11 -11.48 9.46
C LEU A 132 11.82 -12.47 10.40
N PRO A 133 12.88 -12.04 11.09
CA PRO A 133 13.50 -12.83 12.14
C PRO A 133 12.51 -13.05 13.28
N GLN A 134 12.53 -14.25 13.86
CA GLN A 134 11.74 -14.63 15.04
C GLN A 134 12.33 -14.02 16.31
#